data_AF-A0A0D3IF37-F1
#
_entry.id   AF-A0A0D3IF37-F1
#
_cell.length_a   1.000
_cell.length_b   1.000
_cell.length_c   1.000
_cell.angle_alpha   90.00
_cell.angle_beta   90.00
_cell.angle_gamma   90.00
#
_symmetry.space_group_name_H-M   'P 1'
#
loop_
_entity.id
_entity.type
_entity.pdbx_description
1 polymer ?
#
loop_
_entity_poly.entity_id
_entity_poly.type
_entity_poly.pdbx_seq_one_letter_code
_entity_poly.pdbx_strand_id
1 'polypeptide(L)'
;MNAILDGGCLAEVLGHLTDWGLCCARRVCTAWRDAASTAGVWRAVFEGMHGAHSVHWAAAHEPVALAPGDDEWRARCALRRRAATNRRRGLARARLLPFEMGPTAASSPFFVVSLAVDGPWLALGGHGHVSLHDLRTGKRCWQQPHAASAAGSDDSAHLVSMVT
;
A
#
# COMPACT_ATOMS: atom_id res chain seq x y z
N MET A 1 -9.07 7.01 -44.92
CA MET A 1 -10.02 6.67 -43.84
C MET A 1 -9.28 6.85 -42.52
N ASN A 2 -9.60 7.88 -41.74
CA ASN A 2 -9.06 8.02 -40.39
C ASN A 2 -9.87 7.06 -39.49
N ALA A 3 -9.24 5.98 -39.03
CA ALA A 3 -9.83 5.14 -38.01
C ALA A 3 -9.92 5.96 -36.72
N ILE A 4 -11.12 6.47 -36.42
CA ILE A 4 -11.42 7.03 -35.11
C ILE A 4 -11.46 5.83 -34.17
N LEU A 5 -10.50 5.76 -33.25
CA LEU A 5 -10.52 4.77 -32.17
C LEU A 5 -11.88 4.84 -31.48
N ASP A 6 -12.55 3.71 -31.34
CA ASP A 6 -13.77 3.66 -30.55
C ASP A 6 -13.47 3.97 -29.07
N GLY A 7 -14.51 4.32 -28.32
CA GLY A 7 -14.36 4.70 -26.91
C GLY A 7 -13.77 3.61 -26.02
N GLY A 8 -13.94 2.33 -26.39
CA GLY A 8 -13.40 1.20 -25.65
C GLY A 8 -11.89 1.05 -25.87
N CYS A 9 -11.44 1.10 -27.11
CA CYS A 9 -10.02 1.05 -27.47
C CYS A 9 -9.27 2.25 -26.87
N LEU A 10 -9.88 3.44 -26.89
CA LEU A 10 -9.31 4.60 -26.21
C LEU A 10 -9.20 4.39 -24.69
N ALA A 11 -10.21 3.82 -24.04
CA ALA A 11 -10.17 3.52 -22.61
C ALA A 11 -9.06 2.51 -22.25
N GLU A 12 -8.84 1.49 -23.08
CA GLU A 12 -7.76 0.51 -22.92
C GLU A 12 -6.38 1.18 -22.97
N VAL A 13 -6.13 2.00 -24.01
CA VAL A 13 -4.87 2.75 -24.14
C VAL A 13 -4.66 3.68 -22.95
N LEU A 14 -5.72 4.38 -22.51
CA LEU A 14 -5.66 5.28 -21.36
C LEU A 14 -5.40 4.54 -20.04
N GLY A 15 -5.79 3.27 -19.92
CA GLY A 15 -5.52 2.41 -18.77
C GLY A 15 -4.03 2.11 -18.54
N HIS A 16 -3.19 2.30 -19.56
CA HIS A 16 -1.73 2.14 -19.46
C HIS A 16 -0.99 3.41 -19.05
N LEU A 17 -1.70 4.54 -18.88
CA LEU A 17 -1.08 5.80 -18.46
C LEU A 17 -0.87 5.83 -16.95
N THR A 18 -0.04 6.78 -16.50
CA THR A 18 0.00 7.18 -15.09
C THR A 18 -1.23 8.02 -14.74
N ASP A 19 -1.50 8.19 -13.44
CA ASP A 19 -2.58 9.05 -12.97
C ASP A 19 -2.44 10.52 -13.40
N TRP A 20 -1.21 11.00 -13.58
CA TRP A 20 -0.93 12.30 -14.17
C TRP A 20 -1.27 12.32 -15.66
N GLY A 21 -0.82 11.31 -16.41
CA GLY A 21 -1.14 11.16 -17.82
C GLY A 21 -2.65 11.12 -18.07
N LEU A 22 -3.39 10.36 -17.26
CA LEU A 22 -4.84 10.27 -17.34
C LEU A 22 -5.53 11.59 -16.97
N CYS A 23 -5.01 12.34 -15.99
CA CYS A 23 -5.49 13.69 -15.70
C CYS A 23 -5.28 14.66 -16.88
N CYS A 24 -4.13 14.59 -17.56
CA CYS A 24 -3.85 15.38 -18.75
C CYS A 24 -4.79 14.98 -19.90
N ALA A 25 -4.96 13.67 -20.14
CA ALA A 25 -5.84 13.14 -21.17
C ALA A 25 -7.29 13.67 -21.06
N ARG A 26 -7.84 13.71 -19.84
CA ARG A 26 -9.18 14.25 -19.56
C ARG A 26 -9.40 15.72 -19.92
N ARG A 27 -8.31 16.49 -20.07
CA ARG A 27 -8.35 17.91 -20.43
C ARG A 27 -8.26 18.15 -21.93
N VAL A 28 -7.95 17.12 -22.73
CA VAL A 28 -7.75 17.24 -24.18
C VAL A 28 -9.08 17.51 -24.90
N CYS A 29 -10.04 16.60 -24.77
CA CYS A 29 -11.37 16.73 -25.38
C CYS A 29 -12.43 15.91 -24.61
N THR A 30 -13.70 16.02 -25.02
CA THR A 30 -14.82 15.27 -24.41
C THR A 30 -14.65 13.76 -24.57
N ALA A 31 -14.32 13.27 -25.77
CA ALA A 31 -14.12 11.84 -26.01
C ALA A 31 -13.05 11.21 -25.09
N TRP A 32 -11.93 11.90 -24.88
CA TRP A 32 -10.87 11.44 -23.97
C TRP A 32 -11.29 11.51 -22.50
N ARG A 33 -12.10 12.52 -22.14
CA ARG A 33 -12.67 12.63 -20.81
C ARG A 33 -13.63 11.48 -20.51
N ASP A 34 -14.47 11.15 -21.48
CA ASP A 34 -15.47 10.10 -21.36
C ASP A 34 -14.79 8.73 -21.29
N ALA A 35 -13.82 8.46 -22.16
CA ALA A 35 -13.01 7.24 -22.11
C ALA A 35 -12.23 7.09 -20.80
N ALA A 36 -11.65 8.18 -20.27
CA ALA A 36 -10.99 8.18 -18.96
C ALA A 36 -11.95 8.08 -17.77
N SER A 37 -13.26 8.20 -18.00
CA SER A 37 -14.31 8.04 -16.99
C SER A 37 -15.00 6.68 -17.13
N THR A 38 -14.59 5.85 -18.10
CA THR A 38 -15.05 4.47 -18.23
C THR A 38 -14.67 3.69 -16.96
N ALA A 39 -15.64 2.94 -16.44
CA ALA A 39 -15.48 2.15 -15.24
C ALA A 39 -14.27 1.20 -15.37
N GLY A 40 -13.42 1.17 -14.33
CA GLY A 40 -12.24 0.31 -14.28
C GLY A 40 -10.95 0.94 -14.81
N VAL A 41 -11.00 2.02 -15.61
CA VAL A 41 -9.77 2.67 -16.12
C VAL A 41 -8.91 3.20 -14.99
N TRP A 42 -9.49 3.92 -14.03
CA TRP A 42 -8.74 4.42 -12.86
C TRP A 42 -8.23 3.30 -11.95
N ARG A 43 -8.95 2.17 -11.88
CA ARG A 43 -8.51 0.98 -11.14
C ARG A 43 -7.28 0.37 -11.80
N ALA A 44 -7.29 0.19 -13.12
CA ALA A 44 -6.16 -0.33 -13.88
C ALA A 44 -4.93 0.57 -13.76
N VAL A 45 -5.10 1.90 -13.85
CA VAL A 45 -4.02 2.86 -13.62
C VAL A 45 -3.46 2.76 -12.20
N PHE A 46 -4.33 2.65 -11.19
CA PHE A 46 -3.90 2.50 -9.79
C PHE A 46 -3.12 1.19 -9.59
N GLU A 47 -3.61 0.09 -10.16
CA GLU A 47 -2.96 -1.22 -10.14
C GLU A 47 -1.59 -1.19 -10.83
N GLY A 48 -1.50 -0.60 -12.02
CA GLY A 48 -0.23 -0.49 -12.76
C GLY A 48 0.83 0.32 -12.00
N MET A 49 0.43 1.34 -11.25
CA MET A 49 1.36 2.17 -10.47
C MET A 49 1.72 1.60 -9.10
N HIS A 50 0.85 0.78 -8.50
CA HIS A 50 0.96 0.40 -7.09
C HIS A 50 0.89 -1.11 -6.83
N GLY A 51 0.68 -1.92 -7.86
CA GLY A 51 0.52 -3.37 -7.80
C GLY A 51 -0.89 -3.82 -7.41
N ALA A 52 -1.22 -5.06 -7.79
CA ALA A 52 -2.51 -5.70 -7.51
C ALA A 52 -2.83 -5.80 -6.01
N HIS A 53 -1.81 -6.00 -5.16
CA HIS A 53 -1.97 -5.99 -3.71
C HIS A 53 -2.56 -4.68 -3.18
N SER A 54 -2.07 -3.54 -3.69
CA SER A 54 -2.55 -2.23 -3.26
C SER A 54 -4.02 -2.01 -3.56
N VAL A 55 -4.55 -2.61 -4.64
CA VAL A 55 -5.98 -2.52 -4.99
C VAL A 55 -6.83 -3.19 -3.91
N HIS A 56 -6.49 -4.42 -3.54
CA HIS A 56 -7.23 -5.15 -2.52
C HIS A 56 -7.11 -4.50 -1.14
N TRP A 57 -5.89 -4.08 -0.78
CA TRP A 57 -5.60 -3.49 0.51
C TRP A 57 -6.24 -2.11 0.70
N ALA A 58 -6.17 -1.23 -0.30
CA ALA A 58 -6.60 0.16 -0.16
C ALA A 58 -8.10 0.28 0.14
N ALA A 59 -8.92 -0.58 -0.47
CA ALA A 59 -10.37 -0.63 -0.23
C ALA A 59 -10.72 -0.76 1.27
N ALA A 60 -9.99 -1.62 1.99
CA ALA A 60 -10.25 -1.91 3.40
C ALA A 60 -9.57 -0.95 4.40
N HIS A 61 -8.51 -0.26 3.99
CA HIS A 61 -7.60 0.39 4.95
C HIS A 61 -7.23 1.85 4.66
N GLU A 62 -7.55 2.38 3.47
CA GLU A 62 -7.32 3.77 3.10
C GLU A 62 -8.68 4.42 2.80
N PRO A 63 -9.45 4.86 3.82
CA PRO A 63 -10.79 5.38 3.59
C PRO A 63 -10.72 6.66 2.76
N VAL A 64 -11.56 6.75 1.73
CA VAL A 64 -11.66 7.91 0.86
C VAL A 64 -13.07 8.46 0.93
N ALA A 65 -13.19 9.76 1.21
CA ALA A 65 -14.47 10.46 1.11
C ALA A 65 -14.78 10.69 -0.37
N LEU A 66 -15.86 10.09 -0.86
CA LEU A 66 -16.31 10.22 -2.25
C LEU A 66 -17.50 11.19 -2.31
N ALA A 67 -17.46 12.13 -3.25
CA ALA A 67 -18.65 12.88 -3.61
C ALA A 67 -19.58 12.01 -4.47
N PRO A 68 -20.89 12.30 -4.54
CA PRO A 68 -21.80 11.61 -5.43
C PRO A 68 -21.28 11.65 -6.88
N GLY A 69 -21.13 10.47 -7.50
CA GLY A 69 -20.63 10.34 -8.88
C GLY A 69 -19.10 10.38 -9.04
N ASP A 70 -18.33 10.46 -7.95
CA ASP A 70 -16.88 10.32 -8.02
C ASP A 70 -16.44 8.86 -8.18
N ASP A 71 -15.40 8.67 -9.00
CA ASP A 71 -14.69 7.41 -9.13
C ASP A 71 -13.76 7.21 -7.92
N GLU A 72 -13.96 6.12 -7.18
CA GLU A 72 -13.16 5.75 -6.01
C GLU A 72 -11.66 5.73 -6.31
N TRP A 73 -11.27 5.08 -7.40
CA TRP A 73 -9.87 4.86 -7.77
C TRP A 73 -9.20 6.14 -8.21
N ARG A 74 -9.96 7.04 -8.83
CA ARG A 74 -9.49 8.41 -9.09
C ARG A 74 -9.17 9.14 -7.79
N ALA A 75 -10.07 9.07 -6.82
CA ALA A 75 -9.87 9.75 -5.54
C ALA A 75 -8.68 9.16 -4.76
N ARG A 76 -8.46 7.83 -4.83
CA ARG A 76 -7.26 7.15 -4.31
C ARG A 76 -5.97 7.58 -4.99
N CYS A 77 -5.95 7.68 -6.32
CA CYS A 77 -4.80 8.22 -7.05
C CYS A 77 -4.48 9.65 -6.59
N ALA A 78 -5.50 10.50 -6.46
CA ALA A 78 -5.33 11.87 -5.99
C ALA A 78 -4.77 11.93 -4.56
N LEU A 79 -5.25 11.07 -3.66
CA LEU A 79 -4.77 10.96 -2.29
C LEU A 79 -3.27 10.61 -2.24
N ARG A 80 -2.84 9.57 -2.97
CA ARG A 80 -1.43 9.15 -3.03
C ARG A 80 -0.53 10.19 -3.66
N ARG A 81 -1.00 10.85 -4.74
CA ARG A 81 -0.27 11.96 -5.37
C ARG A 81 -0.09 13.13 -4.41
N ARG A 82 -1.14 13.48 -3.65
CA ARG A 82 -1.07 14.52 -2.61
C ARG A 82 -0.09 14.14 -1.51
N ALA A 83 -0.11 12.89 -1.05
CA ALA A 83 0.84 12.38 -0.05
C ALA A 83 2.29 12.44 -0.56
N ALA A 84 2.55 12.08 -1.82
CA ALA A 84 3.88 12.19 -2.43
C ALA A 84 4.34 13.65 -2.58
N THR A 85 3.43 14.54 -2.97
CA THR A 85 3.70 15.98 -3.08
C THR A 85 4.02 16.58 -1.72
N ASN A 86 3.25 16.24 -0.68
CA ASN A 86 3.48 16.70 0.68
C ASN A 86 4.85 16.25 1.21
N ARG A 87 5.25 15.00 0.92
CA ARG A 87 6.60 14.50 1.26
C ARG A 87 7.70 15.35 0.61
N ARG A 88 7.62 15.59 -0.70
CA ARG A 88 8.62 16.41 -1.43
C ARG A 88 8.69 17.86 -0.94
N ARG A 89 7.57 18.41 -0.47
CA ARG A 89 7.49 19.79 0.05
C ARG A 89 7.85 19.90 1.53
N GLY A 90 8.23 18.81 2.21
CA GLY A 90 8.48 18.82 3.65
C GLY A 90 7.22 19.07 4.50
N LEU A 91 6.03 18.92 3.93
CA LEU A 91 4.75 19.06 4.62
C LEU A 91 4.28 17.75 5.28
N ALA A 92 5.02 16.66 5.05
CA ALA A 92 4.77 15.39 5.73
C ALA A 92 5.12 15.54 7.21
N ARG A 93 4.13 15.31 8.09
CA ARG A 93 4.38 15.22 9.53
C ARG A 93 4.93 13.84 9.82
N ALA A 94 6.19 13.77 10.25
CA ALA A 94 6.72 12.56 10.85
C ALA A 94 6.01 12.32 12.18
N ARG A 95 5.45 11.13 12.35
CA ARG A 95 4.97 10.67 13.65
C ARG A 95 6.02 9.71 14.20
N LEU A 96 6.65 10.09 15.31
CA LEU A 96 7.50 9.16 16.05
C LEU A 96 6.58 8.15 16.72
N LEU A 97 6.75 6.88 16.39
CA LEU A 97 6.07 5.77 17.04
C LEU A 97 7.02 5.21 18.10
N PRO A 98 6.67 5.32 19.40
CA PRO A 98 7.47 4.69 20.44
C PRO A 98 7.23 3.18 20.36
N PHE A 99 8.10 2.47 19.65
CA PHE A 99 8.06 1.01 19.62
C PHE A 99 8.71 0.48 20.90
N GLU A 100 7.91 0.06 21.86
CA GLU A 100 8.40 -0.65 23.04
C GLU A 100 8.71 -2.11 22.69
N MET A 101 9.98 -2.44 22.64
CA MET A 101 10.48 -3.80 22.38
C MET A 101 10.79 -4.53 23.70
N GLY A 102 9.83 -4.55 24.63
CA GLY A 102 9.90 -5.35 25.86
C GLY A 102 11.14 -5.05 26.74
N PRO A 103 11.32 -5.80 27.84
CA PRO A 103 12.49 -5.63 28.69
C PRO A 103 13.72 -6.18 27.96
N THR A 104 14.50 -5.29 27.35
CA THR A 104 15.91 -5.57 27.10
C THR A 104 16.62 -5.45 28.44
N ALA A 105 17.38 -6.48 28.84
CA ALA A 105 18.32 -6.31 29.95
C ALA A 105 19.17 -5.07 29.64
N ALA A 106 19.29 -4.18 30.62
CA ALA A 106 19.70 -2.77 30.49
C ALA A 106 21.10 -2.50 29.86
N SER A 107 21.75 -3.51 29.28
CA SER A 107 23.12 -3.48 28.76
C SER A 107 23.29 -3.91 27.30
N SER A 108 22.26 -4.36 26.58
CA SER A 108 22.42 -4.78 25.16
C SER A 108 21.97 -3.68 24.19
N PRO A 109 22.83 -3.22 23.26
CA PRO A 109 22.42 -2.28 22.23
C PRO A 109 21.32 -2.89 21.35
N PHE A 110 20.25 -2.12 21.15
CA PHE A 110 19.13 -2.47 20.28
C PHE A 110 19.62 -2.69 18.83
N PHE A 111 19.34 -3.87 18.27
CA PHE A 111 19.59 -4.16 16.86
C PHE A 111 18.38 -4.84 16.22
N VAL A 112 17.84 -4.21 15.18
CA VAL A 112 16.83 -4.80 14.29
C VAL A 112 17.57 -5.45 13.14
N VAL A 113 17.44 -6.77 13.01
CA VAL A 113 18.08 -7.55 11.95
C VAL A 113 17.20 -7.57 10.69
N SER A 114 15.87 -7.54 10.87
CA SER A 114 14.91 -7.60 9.77
C SER A 114 13.68 -6.73 10.03
N LEU A 115 13.14 -6.18 8.95
CA LEU A 115 11.95 -5.34 8.94
C LEU A 115 11.09 -5.69 7.73
N ALA A 116 9.79 -5.85 7.96
CA ALA A 116 8.79 -5.96 6.91
C ALA A 116 7.61 -5.03 7.21
N VAL A 117 7.08 -4.39 6.17
CA VAL A 117 5.88 -3.56 6.26
C VAL A 117 4.88 -4.12 5.27
N ASP A 118 3.71 -4.48 5.79
CA ASP A 118 2.56 -4.83 4.95
C ASP A 118 1.31 -4.14 5.48
N GLY A 119 0.81 -3.21 4.67
CA GLY A 119 -0.36 -2.43 5.04
C GLY A 119 -0.17 -1.62 6.32
N PRO A 120 -1.03 -1.79 7.35
CA PRO A 120 -0.87 -1.10 8.62
C PRO A 120 0.09 -1.83 9.57
N TRP A 121 0.68 -2.94 9.15
CA TRP A 121 1.49 -3.79 10.02
C TRP A 121 2.98 -3.59 9.78
N LEU A 122 3.72 -3.52 10.88
CA LEU A 122 5.18 -3.51 10.90
C LEU A 122 5.66 -4.74 11.67
N ALA A 123 6.37 -5.62 10.99
CA ALA A 123 7.07 -6.74 11.61
C ALA A 123 8.54 -6.37 11.82
N LEU A 124 9.03 -6.58 13.04
CA LEU A 124 10.44 -6.35 13.41
C LEU A 124 11.04 -7.63 13.99
N GLY A 125 12.17 -8.06 13.45
CA GLY A 125 12.97 -9.17 13.96
C GLY A 125 14.26 -8.68 14.63
N GLY A 126 14.52 -9.12 15.86
CA GLY A 126 15.73 -8.79 16.61
C GLY A 126 15.87 -9.61 17.89
N HIS A 127 17.11 -9.81 18.37
CA HIS A 127 17.47 -10.51 19.62
C HIS A 127 16.58 -11.71 19.99
N GLY A 128 16.41 -12.64 19.06
CA GLY A 128 15.67 -13.87 19.33
C GLY A 128 14.18 -13.66 19.53
N HIS A 129 13.59 -12.58 18.99
CA HIS A 129 12.15 -12.36 18.92
C HIS A 129 11.72 -11.78 17.58
N VAL A 130 10.46 -12.05 17.22
CA VAL A 130 9.72 -11.33 16.19
C VAL A 130 8.57 -10.61 16.86
N SER A 131 8.34 -9.35 16.50
CA SER A 131 7.23 -8.54 17.00
C SER A 131 6.42 -7.95 15.86
N LEU A 132 5.12 -7.84 16.08
CA LEU A 132 4.18 -7.23 15.14
C LEU A 132 3.57 -5.98 15.78
N HIS A 133 3.62 -4.88 15.05
CA HIS A 133 3.14 -3.57 15.49
C HIS A 133 2.10 -3.05 14.51
N ASP A 134 1.03 -2.44 15.04
CA ASP A 134 0.07 -1.69 14.23
C ASP A 134 0.54 -0.24 14.09
N LEU A 135 0.91 0.16 12.88
CA LEU A 135 1.38 1.51 12.53
C LEU A 135 0.31 2.59 12.77
N ARG A 136 -0.98 2.22 12.76
CA ARG A 136 -2.08 3.18 13.01
C ARG A 136 -2.09 3.63 14.46
N THR A 137 -1.98 2.68 15.38
CA THR A 137 -2.03 2.93 16.83
C THR A 137 -0.64 3.11 17.45
N GLY A 138 0.42 2.65 16.78
CA GLY A 138 1.77 2.59 17.32
C GLY A 138 1.97 1.48 18.37
N LYS A 139 0.98 0.59 18.54
CA LYS A 139 1.01 -0.43 19.60
C LYS A 139 1.60 -1.74 19.06
N ARG A 140 2.34 -2.42 19.93
CA ARG A 140 2.72 -3.82 19.72
C ARG A 140 1.50 -4.72 19.95
N CYS A 141 1.10 -5.46 18.93
CA CYS A 141 -0.06 -6.34 18.98
C CYS A 141 0.35 -7.79 19.30
N TRP A 142 1.59 -8.15 18.99
CA TRP A 142 2.06 -9.52 19.14
C TRP A 142 3.59 -9.59 19.25
N GLN A 143 4.10 -10.60 19.96
CA GLN A 143 5.52 -10.92 20.06
C GLN A 143 5.70 -12.42 20.28
N GLN A 144 6.72 -13.01 19.65
CA GLN A 144 7.13 -14.39 19.89
C GLN A 144 8.65 -14.49 19.95
N PRO A 145 9.22 -15.36 20.80
CA PRO A 145 10.61 -15.80 20.66
C PRO A 145 10.85 -16.40 19.27
N HIS A 146 11.94 -16.00 18.64
CA HIS A 146 12.54 -16.76 17.56
C HIS A 146 12.85 -18.14 18.15
N ALA A 147 12.22 -19.20 17.63
CA ALA A 147 12.61 -20.53 18.02
C ALA A 147 14.11 -20.67 17.75
N ALA A 148 14.92 -20.79 18.80
CA ALA A 148 16.15 -21.56 18.65
C ALA A 148 15.66 -22.94 18.25
N SER A 149 16.09 -23.45 17.11
CA SER A 149 15.71 -24.79 16.67
C SER A 149 15.90 -25.74 17.86
N ALA A 150 14.80 -26.28 18.37
CA ALA A 150 14.89 -27.43 19.26
C ALA A 150 15.47 -28.54 18.40
N ALA A 151 16.80 -28.72 18.47
CA ALA A 151 17.44 -29.93 18.02
C ALA A 151 16.93 -31.03 18.96
N GLY A 152 15.81 -31.64 18.59
CA GLY A 152 15.17 -32.65 19.39
C GLY A 152 13.67 -32.76 19.12
N SER A 153 13.35 -33.62 18.15
CA SER A 153 12.12 -34.40 18.06
C SER A 153 10.83 -33.69 17.58
N ASP A 154 10.30 -34.33 16.54
CA ASP A 154 8.92 -34.40 16.07
C ASP A 154 8.40 -33.31 15.12
N ASP A 155 8.47 -33.69 13.83
CA ASP A 155 7.52 -33.44 12.76
C ASP A 155 6.22 -32.76 13.19
N SER A 156 6.21 -31.43 13.09
CA SER A 156 5.01 -30.63 12.84
C SER A 156 5.48 -29.29 12.30
N ALA A 157 5.68 -29.25 10.99
CA ALA A 157 5.92 -28.02 10.25
C ALA A 157 4.74 -27.06 10.44
N HIS A 158 4.84 -26.18 11.45
CA HIS A 158 4.03 -24.97 11.50
C HIS A 158 4.59 -23.98 10.48
N LEU A 159 4.27 -24.27 9.21
CA LEU A 159 4.24 -23.28 8.14
C LEU A 159 3.35 -22.14 8.63
N VAL A 160 3.98 -21.01 8.97
CA VAL A 160 3.29 -19.73 9.06
C VAL A 160 2.86 -19.41 7.63
N SER A 161 1.67 -19.88 7.27
CA SER A 161 0.96 -19.44 6.09
C SER A 161 0.60 -17.97 6.30
N MET A 162 1.46 -17.06 5.86
CA MET A 162 1.01 -15.73 5.47
C MET A 162 0.12 -15.94 4.25
N VAL A 163 -1.18 -16.08 4.49
CA VAL A 163 -2.19 -16.02 3.44
C VAL A 163 -2.17 -14.59 2.92
N THR A 164 -1.83 -14.49 1.63
CA THR A 164 -1.83 -13.29 0.77
C THR A 164 -3.20 -12.62 0.71
#